data_AF-A0A0N0A6F9-F1
#
_entry.id   AF-A0A0N0A6F9-F1
#
_cell.length_a   1.000
_cell.length_b   1.000
_cell.length_c   1.000
_cell.angle_alpha   90.00
_cell.angle_beta   90.00
_cell.angle_gamma   90.00
#
_symmetry.space_group_name_H-M   'P 1'
#
loop_
_entity.id
_entity.type
_entity.pdbx_description
1 polymer ?
#
loop_
_entity_poly.entity_id
_entity_poly.type
_entity_poly.pdbx_seq_one_letter_code
_entity_poly.pdbx_strand_id
1 'polypeptide(L)'
;MSTARHFLLDIPDLWDQADLSGEELARIRARALAATDDPREQARINDMFRQGRDVTRAARRHGALLAAGTATLYADGLFMAYGMVFAVTTPEGQELTLPVLSAQLGVSTATGVAPKDRVITSVDLPHAGKAARVTGTETTRLTGDIDVRLLTMHTMVPVPGTADDFLVVTLASPNLPLKEEVYDLFDAITSTFRFVAADGRQAVAAGPAAG
;
A
#
# COMPACT_ATOMS: atom_id res chain seq x y z
N MET A 1 -18.04 6.00 15.12
CA MET A 1 -16.80 5.27 14.75
C MET A 1 -16.70 5.32 13.23
N SER A 2 -15.58 5.80 12.67
CA SER A 2 -15.49 6.12 11.23
C SER A 2 -15.48 4.85 10.36
N THR A 3 -16.33 4.84 9.32
CA THR A 3 -16.43 3.81 8.26
C THR A 3 -15.07 3.55 7.58
N ALA A 4 -14.16 4.52 7.61
CA ALA A 4 -12.81 4.41 7.04
C ALA A 4 -11.98 3.24 7.60
N ARG A 5 -12.32 2.72 8.79
CA ARG A 5 -11.57 1.59 9.41
C ARG A 5 -12.10 0.21 9.05
N HIS A 6 -13.20 0.14 8.30
CA HIS A 6 -13.88 -1.11 8.01
C HIS A 6 -13.93 -1.29 6.49
N PHE A 7 -12.88 -1.87 5.93
CA PHE A 7 -12.79 -2.20 4.51
C PHE A 7 -12.29 -3.63 4.33
N LEU A 8 -12.53 -4.17 3.14
CA LEU A 8 -11.94 -5.40 2.65
C LEU A 8 -11.21 -5.09 1.34
N LEU A 9 -10.04 -5.68 1.20
CA LEU A 9 -9.23 -5.68 -0.01
C LEU A 9 -8.70 -7.09 -0.16
N ASP A 10 -9.08 -7.78 -1.23
CA ASP A 10 -8.65 -9.15 -1.45
C ASP A 10 -7.24 -9.11 -2.05
N ILE A 11 -6.28 -9.51 -1.23
CA ILE A 11 -4.88 -9.63 -1.60
C ILE A 11 -4.65 -11.07 -2.09
N PRO A 12 -3.87 -11.29 -3.17
CA PRO A 12 -3.63 -12.65 -3.67
C PRO A 12 -3.02 -13.56 -2.60
N ASP A 13 -3.42 -14.83 -2.57
CA ASP A 13 -3.00 -15.81 -1.54
C ASP A 13 -1.47 -15.98 -1.44
N LEU A 14 -0.74 -15.67 -2.50
CA LEU A 14 0.72 -15.74 -2.59
C LEU A 14 1.44 -14.49 -2.03
N TRP A 15 0.69 -13.51 -1.53
CA TRP A 15 1.25 -12.33 -0.88
C TRP A 15 1.20 -12.51 0.62
N ASP A 16 2.34 -12.31 1.25
CA ASP A 16 2.45 -12.27 2.70
C ASP A 16 1.87 -10.93 3.18
N GLN A 17 0.81 -11.00 3.98
CA GLN A 17 0.35 -9.81 4.70
C GLN A 17 1.36 -9.51 5.81
N ALA A 18 1.97 -8.33 5.73
CA ALA A 18 2.88 -7.89 6.77
C ALA A 18 2.06 -7.59 8.01
N ASP A 19 2.38 -8.25 9.12
CA ASP A 19 1.73 -7.96 10.38
C ASP A 19 2.07 -6.54 10.86
N LEU A 20 1.14 -5.65 10.51
CA LEU A 20 0.79 -4.40 11.15
C LEU A 20 1.20 -4.42 12.62
N SER A 21 0.66 -5.38 13.38
CA SER A 21 0.72 -5.43 14.84
C SER A 21 2.14 -5.60 15.41
N GLY A 22 3.01 -6.31 14.68
CA GLY A 22 4.37 -6.70 15.07
C GLY A 22 4.46 -7.98 15.90
N GLU A 23 3.33 -8.61 16.24
CA GLU A 23 3.24 -9.82 17.05
C GLU A 23 3.63 -11.09 16.27
N GLU A 24 3.25 -11.18 15.01
CA GLU A 24 3.63 -12.27 14.11
C GLU A 24 5.13 -12.24 13.81
N LEU A 25 5.69 -11.06 13.52
CA LEU A 25 7.14 -10.89 13.37
C LEU A 25 7.90 -11.36 14.61
N ALA A 26 7.38 -11.07 15.81
CA ALA A 26 7.98 -11.55 17.06
C ALA A 26 7.92 -13.08 17.18
N ARG A 27 6.80 -13.71 16.79
CA ARG A 27 6.62 -15.16 16.79
C ARG A 27 7.53 -15.87 15.78
N ILE A 28 7.61 -15.37 14.55
CA ILE A 28 8.48 -15.93 13.51
C ILE A 28 9.95 -15.80 13.91
N ARG A 29 10.36 -14.65 14.49
CA ARG A 29 11.72 -14.47 15.02
C ARG A 29 12.06 -15.51 16.08
N ALA A 30 11.18 -15.72 17.05
CA ALA A 30 11.40 -16.70 18.11
C ALA A 30 11.59 -18.11 17.54
N ARG A 31 10.79 -18.49 16.52
CA ARG A 31 10.92 -19.77 15.82
C ARG A 31 12.22 -19.88 15.02
N ALA A 32 12.62 -18.83 14.30
CA ALA A 32 13.84 -18.80 13.50
C ALA A 32 15.10 -18.88 14.38
N LEU A 33 15.13 -18.18 15.50
CA LEU A 33 16.23 -18.26 16.47
C LEU A 33 16.32 -19.63 17.13
N ALA A 34 15.20 -20.32 17.34
CA ALA A 34 15.17 -21.67 17.88
C ALA A 34 15.61 -22.74 16.86
N ALA A 35 15.70 -22.42 15.57
CA ALA A 35 16.08 -23.35 14.51
C ALA A 35 17.59 -23.39 14.23
N THR A 36 18.39 -22.56 14.92
CA THR A 36 19.83 -22.46 14.68
C THR A 36 20.61 -22.10 15.94
N ASP A 37 21.72 -22.80 16.16
CA ASP A 37 22.67 -22.52 17.24
C ASP A 37 23.91 -21.74 16.75
N ASP A 38 24.01 -21.44 15.45
CA ASP A 38 25.13 -20.66 14.88
C ASP A 38 24.99 -19.16 15.24
N PRO A 39 25.91 -18.57 16.01
CA PRO A 39 25.86 -17.15 16.39
C PRO A 39 25.86 -16.20 15.18
N ARG A 40 26.50 -16.57 14.06
CA ARG A 40 26.53 -15.74 12.85
C ARG A 40 25.16 -15.72 12.16
N GLU A 41 24.51 -16.88 12.08
CA GLU A 41 23.15 -16.99 11.56
C GLU A 41 22.14 -16.29 12.48
N GLN A 42 22.25 -16.46 13.80
CA GLN A 42 21.42 -15.72 14.75
C GLN A 42 21.58 -14.20 14.62
N ALA A 43 22.79 -13.71 14.38
CA ALA A 43 23.04 -12.29 14.12
C ALA A 43 22.36 -11.81 12.83
N ARG A 44 22.44 -12.60 11.73
CA ARG A 44 21.73 -12.31 10.47
C ARG A 44 20.21 -12.27 10.65
N ILE A 45 19.65 -13.27 11.35
CA ILE A 45 18.23 -13.34 11.69
C ILE A 45 17.82 -12.08 12.47
N ASN A 46 18.57 -11.72 13.53
CA ASN A 46 18.26 -10.56 14.34
C ASN A 46 18.30 -9.24 13.55
N ASP A 47 19.24 -9.10 12.62
CA ASP A 47 19.31 -7.92 11.75
C ASP A 47 18.12 -7.85 10.78
N MET A 48 17.79 -8.96 10.12
CA MET A 48 16.63 -9.06 9.23
C MET A 48 15.33 -8.69 9.95
N PHE A 49 15.09 -9.21 11.16
CA PHE A 49 13.91 -8.84 11.95
C PHE A 49 13.93 -7.40 12.48
N ARG A 50 15.11 -6.82 12.71
CA ARG A 50 15.24 -5.39 13.04
C ARG A 50 14.81 -4.52 11.86
N GLN A 51 15.34 -4.80 10.67
CA GLN A 51 14.97 -4.09 9.45
C GLN A 51 13.47 -4.22 9.15
N GLY A 52 12.92 -5.44 9.26
CA GLY A 52 11.47 -5.67 9.11
C GLY A 52 10.64 -4.84 10.09
N ARG A 53 11.01 -4.81 11.38
CA ARG A 53 10.32 -3.96 12.37
C ARG A 53 10.41 -2.47 12.06
N ASP A 54 11.55 -2.00 11.56
CA ASP A 54 11.74 -0.59 11.22
C ASP A 54 10.85 -0.18 10.04
N VAL A 55 10.68 -1.06 9.04
CA VAL A 55 9.75 -0.89 7.93
C VAL A 55 8.29 -0.90 8.41
N THR A 56 7.89 -1.90 9.20
CA THR A 56 6.53 -1.98 9.77
C THR A 56 6.21 -0.76 10.65
N ARG A 57 7.18 -0.30 11.45
CA ARG A 57 7.02 0.89 12.29
C ARG A 57 6.93 2.17 11.46
N ALA A 58 7.70 2.28 10.37
CA ALA A 58 7.56 3.39 9.43
C ALA A 58 6.17 3.42 8.79
N ALA A 59 5.69 2.29 8.27
CA ALA A 59 4.36 2.17 7.69
C ALA A 59 3.26 2.60 8.68
N ARG A 60 3.33 2.14 9.94
CA ARG A 60 2.40 2.56 11.01
C ARG A 60 2.50 4.05 11.36
N ARG A 61 3.70 4.61 11.45
CA ARG A 61 3.90 6.05 11.70
C ARG A 61 3.25 6.91 10.61
N HIS A 62 3.20 6.40 9.38
CA HIS A 62 2.54 7.06 8.25
C HIS A 62 1.05 6.69 8.10
N GLY A 63 0.46 5.97 9.07
CA GLY A 63 -0.97 5.69 9.09
C GLY A 63 -1.43 4.52 8.20
N ALA A 64 -0.53 3.61 7.83
CA ALA A 64 -0.91 2.40 7.09
C ALA A 64 -1.83 1.51 7.94
N LEU A 65 -3.01 1.20 7.38
CA LEU A 65 -4.02 0.29 7.92
C LEU A 65 -3.80 -1.16 7.46
N LEU A 66 -3.20 -1.34 6.28
CA LEU A 66 -2.84 -2.65 5.72
C LEU A 66 -1.49 -2.54 5.02
N ALA A 67 -0.69 -3.61 5.10
CA ALA A 67 0.48 -3.79 4.25
C ALA A 67 0.60 -5.26 3.85
N ALA A 68 0.89 -5.51 2.58
CA ALA A 68 1.12 -6.83 2.04
C ALA A 68 2.17 -6.76 0.93
N GLY A 69 2.82 -7.88 0.63
CA GLY A 69 3.73 -7.95 -0.50
C GLY A 69 4.10 -9.37 -0.86
N THR A 70 4.79 -9.52 -1.97
CA THR A 70 5.32 -10.79 -2.43
C THR A 70 6.71 -10.60 -3.02
N ALA A 71 7.52 -11.63 -2.90
CA ALA A 71 8.79 -11.79 -3.60
C ALA A 71 8.87 -13.24 -4.07
N THR A 72 8.53 -13.48 -5.33
CA THR A 72 8.43 -14.84 -5.91
C THR A 72 9.45 -15.00 -7.03
N LEU A 73 10.26 -16.06 -6.96
CA LEU A 73 11.21 -16.41 -8.01
C LEU A 73 10.54 -17.29 -9.06
N TYR A 74 10.45 -16.80 -10.30
CA TYR A 74 10.01 -17.54 -11.47
C TYR A 74 11.21 -17.97 -12.33
N ALA A 75 10.96 -18.81 -13.33
CA ALA A 75 11.98 -19.23 -14.31
C ALA A 75 12.62 -18.02 -15.03
N ASP A 76 11.83 -16.96 -15.20
CA ASP A 76 12.17 -15.80 -16.01
C ASP A 76 12.71 -14.63 -15.17
N GLY A 77 12.73 -14.79 -13.84
CA GLY A 77 13.24 -13.78 -12.91
C GLY A 77 12.47 -13.67 -11.59
N LEU A 78 12.94 -12.77 -10.73
CA LEU A 78 12.29 -12.45 -9.46
C LEU A 78 11.18 -11.42 -9.68
N PHE A 79 9.96 -11.76 -9.28
CA PHE A 79 8.84 -10.83 -9.23
C PHE A 79 8.62 -10.32 -7.81
N MET A 80 8.69 -9.01 -7.62
CA MET A 80 8.30 -8.36 -6.35
C MET A 80 7.13 -7.39 -6.53
N ALA A 81 6.23 -7.36 -5.56
CA ALA A 81 5.19 -6.34 -5.49
C ALA A 81 4.81 -6.09 -4.03
N TYR A 82 4.38 -4.88 -3.71
CA TYR A 82 3.91 -4.53 -2.38
C TYR A 82 2.70 -3.61 -2.45
N GLY A 83 1.87 -3.65 -1.42
CA GLY A 83 0.61 -2.94 -1.30
C GLY A 83 0.39 -2.42 0.10
N MET A 84 -0.08 -1.19 0.22
CA MET A 84 -0.42 -0.56 1.49
C MET A 84 -1.73 0.21 1.36
N VAL A 85 -2.49 0.29 2.46
CA VAL A 85 -3.71 1.12 2.53
C VAL A 85 -3.53 2.16 3.62
N PHE A 86 -3.77 3.44 3.31
CA PHE A 86 -3.65 4.56 4.23
C PHE A 86 -4.99 5.26 4.42
N ALA A 87 -5.32 5.67 5.64
CA ALA A 87 -6.40 6.62 5.88
C ALA A 87 -5.88 8.04 5.80
N VAL A 88 -6.53 8.86 4.97
CA VAL A 88 -6.16 10.25 4.71
C VAL A 88 -7.39 11.12 4.89
N THR A 89 -7.25 12.18 5.68
CA THR A 89 -8.28 13.21 5.84
C THR A 89 -7.76 14.50 5.22
N THR A 90 -8.57 15.13 4.38
CA THR A 90 -8.26 16.41 3.75
C THR A 90 -8.22 17.50 4.84
N PRO A 91 -7.15 18.29 4.93
CA PRO A 91 -7.11 19.41 5.88
C PRO A 91 -8.23 20.41 5.59
N GLU A 92 -8.83 20.94 6.65
CA GLU A 92 -9.95 21.88 6.56
C GLU A 92 -9.58 23.11 5.70
N GLY A 93 -10.39 23.40 4.68
CA GLY A 93 -10.18 24.51 3.75
C GLY A 93 -9.17 24.26 2.62
N GLN A 94 -8.67 23.03 2.45
CA GLN A 94 -7.92 22.63 1.25
C GLN A 94 -8.75 21.70 0.36
N GLU A 95 -8.66 21.90 -0.95
CA GLU A 95 -9.07 20.88 -1.89
C GLU A 95 -8.02 19.76 -1.94
N LEU A 96 -8.47 18.52 -2.10
CA LEU A 96 -7.60 17.36 -2.26
C LEU A 96 -6.91 17.43 -3.64
N THR A 97 -5.86 18.23 -3.73
CA THR A 97 -5.07 18.41 -4.95
C THR A 97 -3.91 17.42 -5.02
N LEU A 98 -3.47 17.10 -6.23
CA LEU A 98 -2.37 16.17 -6.50
C LEU A 98 -1.06 16.49 -5.74
N PRO A 99 -0.67 17.76 -5.53
CA PRO A 99 0.49 18.11 -4.71
C PRO A 99 0.29 17.79 -3.23
N VAL A 100 -0.91 18.06 -2.67
CA VAL A 100 -1.26 17.74 -1.28
C VAL A 100 -1.22 16.23 -1.07
N LEU A 101 -1.77 15.47 -2.03
CA LEU A 101 -1.74 14.01 -2.04
C LEU A 101 -0.32 13.45 -2.12
N SER A 102 0.52 14.00 -3.01
CA SER A 102 1.92 13.57 -3.14
C SER A 102 2.74 13.85 -1.88
N ALA A 103 2.48 14.98 -1.20
CA ALA A 103 3.14 15.33 0.06
C ALA A 103 2.69 14.45 1.23
N GLN A 104 1.39 14.17 1.34
CA GLN A 104 0.83 13.37 2.44
C GLN A 104 1.17 11.89 2.35
N LEU A 105 1.26 11.33 1.13
CA LEU A 105 1.66 9.94 0.92
C LEU A 105 3.16 9.69 1.13
N GLY A 106 3.92 10.72 1.54
CA GLY A 106 5.35 10.58 1.80
C GLY A 106 6.14 10.15 0.57
N VAL A 107 5.59 10.42 -0.62
CA VAL A 107 6.20 10.10 -1.92
C VAL A 107 7.35 11.08 -2.15
N SER A 108 8.41 10.86 -1.39
CA SER A 108 9.65 11.59 -1.53
C SER A 108 10.30 11.09 -2.82
N THR A 109 10.01 11.76 -3.94
CA THR A 109 11.05 11.90 -4.94
C THR A 109 12.21 12.55 -4.22
N ALA A 110 13.39 11.94 -4.22
CA ALA A 110 14.60 12.47 -3.57
C ALA A 110 14.92 13.94 -3.94
N THR A 111 14.22 14.51 -4.93
CA THR A 111 14.36 15.85 -5.49
C THR A 111 13.11 16.74 -5.41
N GLY A 112 11.99 16.28 -4.86
CA GLY A 112 10.74 17.06 -4.74
C GLY A 112 10.02 17.38 -6.07
N VAL A 113 10.41 16.77 -7.19
CA VAL A 113 9.80 16.99 -8.51
C VAL A 113 8.94 15.79 -8.88
N ALA A 114 7.65 16.01 -9.12
CA ALA A 114 6.74 14.96 -9.57
C ALA A 114 7.28 14.28 -10.86
N PRO A 115 7.36 12.93 -10.91
CA PRO A 115 7.82 12.19 -12.08
C PRO A 115 7.02 12.56 -13.34
N LYS A 116 7.72 12.77 -14.46
CA LYS A 116 7.13 13.21 -15.74
C LYS A 116 6.17 12.22 -16.38
N ASP A 117 6.20 10.96 -15.95
CA ASP A 117 5.39 9.85 -16.46
C ASP A 117 4.13 9.60 -15.62
N ARG A 118 3.80 10.49 -14.68
CA ARG A 118 2.57 10.40 -13.90
C ARG A 118 1.34 10.62 -14.77
N VAL A 119 0.41 9.66 -14.70
CA VAL A 119 -0.88 9.70 -15.37
C VAL A 119 -1.98 9.62 -14.33
N ILE A 120 -2.95 10.52 -14.42
CA ILE A 120 -4.11 10.58 -13.52
C ILE A 120 -5.34 10.21 -14.32
N THR A 121 -6.14 9.30 -13.77
CA THR A 121 -7.36 8.80 -14.38
C THR A 121 -8.47 8.73 -13.33
N SER A 122 -9.72 8.73 -13.78
CA SER A 122 -10.85 8.34 -12.95
C SER A 122 -11.21 6.91 -13.29
N VAL A 123 -11.44 6.08 -12.27
CA VAL A 123 -11.82 4.68 -12.40
C VAL A 123 -13.11 4.41 -11.63
N ASP A 124 -13.92 3.50 -12.14
CA ASP A 124 -15.13 3.02 -11.45
C ASP A 124 -14.80 1.70 -10.75
N LEU A 125 -14.70 1.72 -9.42
CA LEU A 125 -14.49 0.51 -8.62
C LEU A 125 -15.83 -0.21 -8.43
N PRO A 126 -15.92 -1.54 -8.72
CA PRO A 126 -17.18 -2.28 -8.69
C PRO A 126 -17.98 -2.17 -7.38
N HIS A 127 -17.30 -1.95 -6.26
CA HIS A 127 -17.90 -1.99 -4.93
C HIS A 127 -17.74 -0.69 -4.13
N ALA A 128 -17.04 0.31 -4.69
CA ALA A 128 -16.74 1.57 -4.01
C ALA A 128 -17.05 2.81 -4.86
N GLY A 129 -17.47 2.64 -6.12
CA GLY A 129 -17.84 3.75 -7.01
C GLY A 129 -16.63 4.46 -7.59
N LYS A 130 -16.80 5.75 -7.93
CA LYS A 130 -15.75 6.54 -8.57
C LYS A 130 -14.57 6.80 -7.64
N ALA A 131 -13.38 6.49 -8.13
CA ALA A 131 -12.10 6.75 -7.48
C ALA A 131 -11.16 7.49 -8.42
N ALA A 132 -10.24 8.27 -7.84
CA ALA A 132 -9.11 8.83 -8.58
C ALA A 132 -7.95 7.82 -8.54
N ARG A 133 -7.30 7.61 -9.68
CA ARG A 133 -6.14 6.74 -9.79
C ARG A 133 -4.95 7.46 -10.39
N VAL A 134 -3.79 7.30 -9.77
CA VAL A 134 -2.52 7.85 -10.22
C VAL A 134 -1.54 6.72 -10.46
N THR A 135 -1.02 6.61 -11.68
CA THR A 135 0.05 5.66 -12.03
C THR A 135 1.32 6.41 -12.43
N GLY A 136 2.49 5.85 -12.18
CA GLY A 136 3.76 6.45 -12.60
C GLY A 136 4.97 5.64 -12.15
N THR A 137 6.17 6.18 -12.36
CA THR A 137 7.38 5.62 -11.75
C THR A 137 7.90 6.49 -10.63
N GLU A 138 8.33 5.87 -9.53
CA GLU A 138 8.87 6.56 -8.37
C GLU A 138 10.21 5.96 -7.99
N THR A 139 11.18 6.83 -7.65
CA THR A 139 12.46 6.39 -7.13
C THR A 139 12.41 6.50 -5.61
N THR A 140 12.50 5.37 -4.93
CA THR A 140 12.58 5.29 -3.47
C THR A 140 13.91 4.73 -3.03
N ARG A 141 14.36 5.14 -1.85
CA ARG A 141 15.60 4.64 -1.26
C ARG A 141 15.26 3.46 -0.35
N LEU A 142 15.60 2.26 -0.79
CA LEU A 142 15.26 1.01 -0.08
C LEU A 142 16.16 0.80 1.15
N THR A 143 17.48 1.00 0.98
CA THR A 143 18.49 0.90 2.04
C THR A 143 19.70 1.76 1.69
N GLY A 144 20.09 2.69 2.57
CA GLY A 144 21.35 3.45 2.49
C GLY A 144 21.58 4.16 1.15
N ASP A 145 22.28 3.48 0.24
CA ASP A 145 22.76 4.01 -1.04
C ASP A 145 22.07 3.40 -2.28
N ILE A 146 21.08 2.52 -2.09
CA ILE A 146 20.37 1.87 -3.21
C ILE A 146 19.04 2.59 -3.45
N ASP A 147 19.03 3.37 -4.53
CA ASP A 147 17.83 3.95 -5.10
C ASP A 147 17.17 2.93 -6.04
N VAL A 148 15.92 2.58 -5.77
CA VAL A 148 15.12 1.64 -6.56
C VAL A 148 14.01 2.40 -7.25
N ARG A 149 13.91 2.22 -8.57
CA ARG A 149 12.81 2.78 -9.35
C ARG A 149 11.68 1.75 -9.44
N LEU A 150 10.48 2.21 -9.12
CA LEU A 150 9.29 1.38 -8.95
C LEU A 150 8.17 1.89 -9.85
N LEU A 151 7.39 0.98 -10.41
CA LEU A 151 6.04 1.27 -10.87
C LEU A 151 5.17 1.51 -9.64
N THR A 152 4.32 2.53 -9.68
CA THR A 152 3.39 2.84 -8.59
C THR A 152 1.98 3.05 -9.13
N MET A 153 0.99 2.59 -8.37
CA MET A 153 -0.43 2.85 -8.58
C MET A 153 -1.06 3.25 -7.24
N HIS A 154 -1.60 4.45 -7.19
CA HIS A 154 -2.31 4.99 -6.05
C HIS A 154 -3.79 5.13 -6.40
N THR A 155 -4.67 4.42 -5.70
CA THR A 155 -6.12 4.51 -5.89
C THR A 155 -6.75 5.16 -4.66
N MET A 156 -7.38 6.31 -4.85
CA MET A 156 -8.00 7.13 -3.81
C MET A 156 -9.50 6.86 -3.78
N VAL A 157 -9.93 6.18 -2.72
CA VAL A 157 -11.31 5.74 -2.54
C VAL A 157 -12.00 6.64 -1.53
N PRO A 158 -13.01 7.43 -1.92
CA PRO A 158 -13.77 8.27 -1.00
C PRO A 158 -14.47 7.41 0.06
N VAL A 159 -14.40 7.83 1.33
CA VAL A 159 -15.12 7.15 2.42
C VAL A 159 -16.61 7.54 2.36
N PRO A 160 -17.55 6.57 2.33
CA PRO A 160 -18.98 6.88 2.26
C PRO A 160 -19.45 7.71 3.45
N GLY A 161 -20.19 8.79 3.16
CA GLY A 161 -20.79 9.66 4.18
C GLY A 161 -19.89 10.79 4.68
N THR A 162 -18.70 10.94 4.12
CA THR A 162 -17.74 12.01 4.45
C THR A 162 -17.20 12.63 3.17
N ALA A 163 -17.07 13.96 3.12
CA ALA A 163 -16.51 14.66 1.97
C ALA A 163 -14.98 14.66 1.96
N ASP A 164 -14.37 14.59 3.15
CA ASP A 164 -12.95 14.89 3.33
C ASP A 164 -12.08 13.66 3.63
N ASP A 165 -12.69 12.50 3.90
CA ASP A 165 -11.97 11.27 4.25
C ASP A 165 -11.83 10.34 3.04
N PHE A 166 -10.61 9.82 2.87
CA PHE A 166 -10.22 8.92 1.78
C PHE A 166 -9.42 7.74 2.32
N LEU A 167 -9.57 6.59 1.67
CA LEU A 167 -8.59 5.52 1.76
C LEU A 167 -7.72 5.52 0.50
N VAL A 168 -6.40 5.55 0.69
CA VAL A 168 -5.46 5.47 -0.41
C VAL A 168 -4.84 4.09 -0.44
N VAL A 169 -5.12 3.34 -1.50
CA VAL A 169 -4.48 2.07 -1.79
C VAL A 169 -3.26 2.33 -2.67
N THR A 170 -2.07 2.12 -2.12
CA THR A 170 -0.79 2.26 -2.81
C THR A 170 -0.25 0.88 -3.15
N LEU A 171 -0.06 0.60 -4.43
CA LEU A 171 0.58 -0.61 -4.93
C LEU A 171 1.84 -0.24 -5.71
N ALA A 172 2.90 -1.03 -5.57
CA ALA A 172 4.16 -0.73 -6.23
C ALA A 172 5.03 -1.96 -6.47
N SER A 173 5.88 -1.89 -7.50
CA SER A 173 6.67 -3.02 -8.00
C SER A 173 7.93 -2.53 -8.74
N PRO A 174 9.11 -3.13 -8.51
CA PRO A 174 10.34 -2.82 -9.26
C PRO A 174 10.39 -3.45 -10.66
N ASN A 175 9.37 -4.21 -11.07
CA ASN A 175 9.35 -4.93 -12.35
C ASN A 175 9.01 -4.02 -13.54
N LEU A 176 9.82 -3.00 -13.80
CA LEU A 176 9.60 -2.00 -14.87
C LEU A 176 9.33 -2.61 -16.26
N PRO A 177 9.98 -3.71 -16.68
CA PRO A 177 9.70 -4.32 -17.99
C PRO A 177 8.31 -4.96 -18.11
N LEU A 178 7.67 -5.31 -16.99
CA LEU A 178 6.34 -5.95 -16.92
C LEU A 178 5.25 -4.94 -16.57
N LYS A 179 5.36 -3.71 -17.11
CA LYS A 179 4.55 -2.58 -16.68
C LYS A 179 3.05 -2.83 -16.80
N GLU A 180 2.63 -3.40 -17.93
CA GLU A 180 1.22 -3.60 -18.23
C GLU A 180 0.64 -4.68 -17.33
N GLU A 181 1.33 -5.82 -17.20
CA GLU A 181 0.92 -6.95 -16.37
C GLU A 181 0.89 -6.59 -14.88
N VAL A 182 1.83 -5.79 -14.42
CA VAL A 182 1.85 -5.27 -13.04
C VAL A 182 0.65 -4.37 -12.79
N TYR A 183 0.31 -3.48 -13.73
CA TYR A 183 -0.84 -2.60 -13.57
C TYR A 183 -2.17 -3.35 -13.68
N ASP A 184 -2.27 -4.37 -14.52
CA ASP A 184 -3.44 -5.25 -14.57
C ASP A 184 -3.62 -6.00 -13.25
N LEU A 185 -2.54 -6.51 -12.65
CA LEU A 185 -2.58 -7.11 -11.31
C LEU A 185 -3.05 -6.09 -10.26
N PHE A 186 -2.53 -4.87 -10.31
CA PHE A 186 -2.90 -3.84 -9.34
C PHE A 186 -4.35 -3.38 -9.51
N ASP A 187 -4.84 -3.31 -10.74
CA ASP A 187 -6.24 -3.03 -11.02
C ASP A 187 -7.15 -4.16 -10.52
N ALA A 188 -6.77 -5.42 -10.75
CA ALA A 188 -7.50 -6.58 -10.24
C ALA A 188 -7.60 -6.56 -8.72
N ILE A 189 -6.51 -6.27 -8.00
CA ILE A 189 -6.49 -6.15 -6.55
C ILE A 189 -7.41 -5.00 -6.10
N THR A 190 -7.23 -3.80 -6.64
CA THR A 190 -8.00 -2.61 -6.21
C THR A 190 -9.49 -2.69 -6.58
N SER A 191 -9.86 -3.45 -7.62
CA SER A 191 -11.25 -3.69 -8.00
C SER A 191 -12.03 -4.51 -6.97
N THR A 192 -11.35 -5.26 -6.10
CA THR A 192 -11.99 -6.00 -4.99
C THR A 192 -12.33 -5.12 -3.78
N PHE A 193 -11.83 -3.88 -3.77
CA PHE A 193 -11.95 -2.96 -2.64
C PHE A 193 -13.42 -2.67 -2.32
N ARG A 194 -13.81 -2.89 -1.07
CA ARG A 194 -15.17 -2.65 -0.58
C ARG A 194 -15.18 -2.16 0.85
N PHE A 195 -16.04 -1.19 1.16
CA PHE A 195 -16.32 -0.80 2.53
C PHE A 195 -17.26 -1.82 3.18
N VAL A 196 -17.06 -2.09 4.46
CA VAL A 196 -17.96 -2.90 5.28
C VAL A 196 -18.46 -2.07 6.45
N ALA A 197 -19.74 -2.20 6.77
CA ALA A 197 -20.33 -1.61 7.96
C ALA A 197 -19.82 -2.35 9.22
N ALA A 198 -20.04 -1.75 10.39
CA ALA A 198 -19.62 -2.34 11.67
C ALA A 198 -20.29 -3.69 11.98
N ASP A 199 -21.39 -4.01 11.30
CA ASP A 199 -22.11 -5.30 11.38
C ASP A 199 -21.63 -6.33 10.32
N GLY A 200 -20.61 -6.00 9.53
CA GLY A 200 -20.02 -6.86 8.50
C GLY A 200 -20.74 -6.85 7.15
N ARG A 201 -21.84 -6.10 6.99
CA ARG A 201 -22.52 -5.96 5.69
C ARG A 201 -21.76 -4.98 4.80
N GLN A 202 -21.77 -5.18 3.49
CA GLN A 202 -21.17 -4.24 2.55
C GLN A 202 -21.83 -2.86 2.69
N ALA A 203 -21.02 -1.83 2.92
CA ALA A 203 -21.51 -0.45 2.92
C ALA A 203 -21.71 -0.02 1.47
N VAL A 204 -22.90 0.51 1.18
CA VAL A 204 -23.25 0.99 -0.17
C VAL A 204 -22.42 2.24 -0.46
N ALA A 205 -21.74 2.27 -1.61
CA ALA A 205 -21.10 3.49 -2.10
C ALA A 205 -22.16 4.60 -2.19
N ALA A 206 -21.92 5.73 -1.54
CA ALA A 206 -22.84 6.87 -1.62
C ALA A 206 -22.89 7.31 -3.09
N GLY A 207 -24.03 7.06 -3.75
CA GLY A 207 -24.32 7.68 -5.04
C GLY A 207 -24.29 9.21 -4.88
N PRO A 208 -24.04 9.96 -5.96
CA PRO A 208 -24.03 11.42 -5.89
C PRO A 208 -25.35 11.88 -5.27
N ALA A 209 -25.27 12.69 -4.22
CA ALA A 209 -26.44 13.29 -3.62
C ALA A 209 -27.14 14.10 -4.72
N ALA A 210 -28.36 13.70 -5.07
CA ALA A 210 -29.23 14.54 -5.87
C ALA A 210 -29.65 15.72 -4.99
N GLY A 211 -29.07 16.89 -5.26
CA GLY A 211 -29.39 18.17 -4.62
C GLY A 211 -28.88 19.31 -5.47
#